data_AF-A0A2P5DXS7-F1
#
_entry.id   AF-A0A2P5DXS7-F1
#
_cell.length_a   1.000
_cell.length_b   1.000
_cell.length_c   1.000
_cell.angle_alpha   90.00
_cell.angle_beta   90.00
_cell.angle_gamma   90.00
#
_symmetry.space_group_name_H-M   'P 1'
#
loop_
_entity.id
_entity.type
_entity.pdbx_description
1 polymer ?
#
loop_
_entity_poly.entity_id
_entity_poly.type
_entity_poly.pdbx_seq_one_letter_code
_entity_poly.pdbx_strand_id
1 'polypeptide(L)'
;LDPQTYNVIVSSANLANFSTLTQAVQLKNPIVKTLISVDSGASNPTTFTWMAENSSSHKSFVDSSITLAKSYNFHGLNLNWEFLFTTTYMANLGVLLTEWRVAIINESHASG
;
A
#
# COMPACT_ATOMS: atom_id res chain seq x y z
N LEU A 1 -2.05 0.14 -8.97
CA LEU A 1 -1.10 -0.99 -8.97
C LEU A 1 -0.60 -1.17 -10.40
N ASP A 2 0.71 -1.17 -10.61
CA ASP A 2 1.27 -1.45 -11.93
C ASP A 2 1.11 -2.95 -12.26
N PRO A 3 0.52 -3.33 -13.40
CA PRO A 3 0.19 -4.73 -13.68
C PRO A 3 1.38 -5.61 -14.07
N GLN A 4 2.55 -5.02 -14.33
CA GLN A 4 3.74 -5.78 -14.73
C GLN A 4 4.72 -5.94 -13.58
N THR A 5 4.88 -4.89 -12.78
CA THR A 5 5.86 -4.82 -11.69
C THR A 5 5.24 -5.08 -10.32
N TYR A 6 3.91 -4.96 -10.21
CA TYR A 6 3.17 -4.99 -8.95
C TYR A 6 3.59 -3.90 -7.96
N ASN A 7 4.20 -2.83 -8.46
CA ASN A 7 4.49 -1.66 -7.65
C ASN A 7 3.22 -0.83 -7.41
N VAL A 8 3.06 -0.35 -6.17
CA VAL A 8 2.05 0.65 -5.85
C VAL A 8 2.48 1.98 -6.47
N ILE A 9 1.58 2.57 -7.25
CA ILE A 9 1.82 3.81 -7.98
C ILE A 9 0.73 4.83 -7.66
N VAL A 10 1.08 6.11 -7.68
CA VAL A 10 0.14 7.23 -7.66
C VAL A 10 -0.05 7.72 -9.09
N SER A 11 -1.30 7.92 -9.52
CA SER A 11 -1.57 8.50 -10.83
C SER A 11 -1.02 9.93 -10.90
N SER A 12 -0.60 10.37 -12.09
CA SER A 12 -0.06 11.72 -12.31
C SER A 12 -0.99 12.82 -11.80
N ALA A 13 -2.31 12.63 -11.96
CA ALA A 13 -3.35 13.54 -11.49
C ALA A 13 -3.38 13.71 -9.96
N ASN A 14 -2.90 12.72 -9.19
CA ASN A 14 -2.95 12.71 -7.74
C ASN A 14 -1.62 13.11 -7.08
N LEU A 15 -0.52 13.21 -7.83
CA LEU A 15 0.83 13.46 -7.29
C LEU A 15 0.89 14.72 -6.40
N ALA A 16 0.35 15.84 -6.90
CA ALA A 16 0.40 17.12 -6.18
C ALA A 16 -0.45 17.13 -4.90
N ASN A 17 -1.62 16.47 -4.95
CA ASN A 17 -2.49 16.37 -3.79
C ASN A 17 -1.87 15.46 -2.72
N PHE A 18 -1.32 14.32 -3.13
CA PHE A 18 -0.79 13.32 -2.20
C PHE A 18 0.49 13.81 -1.52
N SER A 19 1.32 14.62 -2.18
CA SER A 19 2.54 15.19 -1.58
C SER A 19 2.28 16.24 -0.51
N THR A 20 1.11 16.85 -0.49
CA THR A 20 0.78 17.95 0.43
C THR A 20 -0.32 17.60 1.43
N LEU A 21 -1.08 16.51 1.20
CA LEU A 21 -2.27 16.15 1.98
C LEU A 21 -2.02 16.12 3.49
N THR A 22 -1.03 15.35 3.95
CA THR A 22 -0.75 15.21 5.39
C THR A 22 -0.46 16.56 6.05
N GLN A 23 0.38 17.38 5.42
CA GLN A 23 0.74 18.69 5.95
C GLN A 23 -0.48 19.61 5.98
N ALA A 24 -1.27 19.62 4.91
CA ALA A 24 -2.46 20.46 4.80
C ALA A 24 -3.51 20.15 5.88
N VAL A 25 -3.76 18.87 6.18
CA VAL A 25 -4.72 18.51 7.24
C VAL A 25 -4.17 18.76 8.64
N GLN A 26 -2.85 18.66 8.83
CA GLN A 26 -2.19 18.96 10.10
C GLN A 26 -2.20 20.44 10.48
N LEU A 27 -2.35 21.36 9.50
CA LEU A 27 -2.57 22.77 9.78
C LEU A 27 -3.83 23.02 10.64
N LYS A 28 -4.84 22.15 10.53
CA LYS A 28 -6.08 22.25 11.31
C LYS A 28 -6.09 21.35 12.55
N ASN A 29 -5.48 20.17 12.45
CA ASN A 29 -5.38 19.23 13.56
C ASN A 29 -3.95 18.66 13.63
N PRO A 30 -3.06 19.26 14.43
CA PRO A 30 -1.64 18.89 14.45
C PRO A 30 -1.34 17.43 14.82
N ILE A 31 -2.25 16.75 15.52
CA ILE A 31 -2.05 15.35 15.95
C ILE A 31 -2.69 14.33 15.00
N VAL A 32 -3.37 14.79 13.94
CA VAL A 32 -4.03 13.88 12.99
C VAL A 32 -3.01 13.01 12.27
N LYS A 33 -3.36 11.73 12.12
CA LYS A 33 -2.60 10.74 11.36
C LYS A 33 -3.34 10.43 10.07
N THR A 34 -2.57 10.24 9.02
CA THR A 34 -3.05 10.02 7.66
C THR A 34 -2.58 8.66 7.17
N LEU A 35 -3.46 7.94 6.49
CA LEU A 35 -3.13 6.69 5.83
C LEU A 35 -3.37 6.85 4.34
N ILE A 36 -2.55 6.21 3.53
CA ILE A 36 -2.79 6.09 2.09
C ILE A 36 -3.42 4.73 1.79
N SER A 37 -4.54 4.76 1.07
CA SER A 37 -5.27 3.55 0.68
C SER A 37 -4.76 3.03 -0.65
N VAL A 38 -4.45 1.73 -0.69
CA VAL A 38 -4.23 0.97 -1.92
C VAL A 38 -5.53 0.21 -2.21
N ASP A 39 -6.14 0.53 -3.34
CA ASP A 39 -7.48 0.05 -3.69
C ASP A 39 -7.43 -0.90 -4.90
N SER A 40 -8.03 -2.09 -4.77
CA SER A 40 -8.14 -3.06 -5.87
C SER A 40 -9.17 -2.66 -6.92
N GLY A 41 -10.23 -1.94 -6.56
CA GLY A 41 -11.26 -1.44 -7.45
C GLY A 41 -10.79 -0.31 -8.37
N ALA A 42 -9.74 0.42 -7.98
CA ALA A 42 -9.04 1.37 -8.85
C ALA A 42 -8.07 0.70 -9.85
N SER A 43 -7.92 -0.63 -9.79
CA SER A 43 -7.01 -1.41 -10.62
C SER A 43 -7.74 -2.54 -11.36
N ASN A 44 -7.06 -3.21 -12.29
CA ASN A 44 -7.63 -4.42 -12.89
C ASN A 44 -7.77 -5.49 -11.78
N PRO A 45 -8.97 -6.06 -11.55
CA PRO A 45 -9.22 -7.06 -10.51
C PRO A 45 -8.27 -8.27 -10.56
N THR A 46 -7.79 -8.63 -11.76
CA THR A 46 -6.84 -9.73 -11.90
C THR A 46 -5.48 -9.35 -11.31
N THR A 47 -5.03 -8.11 -11.43
CA THR A 47 -3.68 -7.69 -10.99
C THR A 47 -3.46 -7.92 -9.50
N PHE A 48 -4.43 -7.60 -8.65
CA PHE A 48 -4.33 -7.87 -7.21
C PHE A 48 -4.25 -9.36 -6.90
N THR A 49 -5.01 -10.16 -7.65
CA THR A 49 -4.98 -11.61 -7.52
C THR A 49 -3.60 -12.17 -7.87
N TRP A 50 -3.06 -11.79 -9.03
CA TRP A 50 -1.72 -12.20 -9.46
C TRP A 50 -0.62 -11.74 -8.50
N MET A 51 -0.73 -10.50 -7.99
CA MET A 51 0.17 -9.96 -6.99
C MET A 51 0.17 -10.84 -5.73
N ALA A 52 -1.01 -11.28 -5.30
CA ALA A 52 -1.17 -12.08 -4.10
C ALA A 52 -0.83 -13.57 -4.27
N GLU A 53 -0.70 -14.08 -5.48
CA GLU A 53 -0.40 -15.50 -5.73
C GLU A 53 1.11 -15.82 -5.76
N ASN A 54 1.98 -14.82 -5.90
CA ASN A 54 3.42 -15.04 -6.05
C ASN A 54 4.22 -14.26 -5.00
N SER A 55 5.16 -14.92 -4.32
CA SER A 55 5.99 -14.28 -3.28
C SER A 55 6.87 -13.16 -3.82
N SER A 56 7.34 -13.25 -5.07
CA SER A 56 8.11 -12.17 -5.70
C SER A 56 7.27 -10.91 -5.92
N SER A 57 5.99 -11.04 -6.27
CA SER A 57 5.09 -9.90 -6.42
C SER A 57 4.61 -9.34 -5.09
N HIS A 58 4.50 -10.17 -4.04
CA HIS A 58 4.29 -9.67 -2.66
C HIS A 58 5.39 -8.69 -2.28
N LYS A 59 6.65 -9.06 -2.51
CA LYS A 59 7.79 -8.20 -2.18
C LYS A 59 7.73 -6.85 -2.91
N SER A 60 7.49 -6.85 -4.21
CA SER A 60 7.36 -5.60 -4.98
C SER A 60 6.24 -4.72 -4.45
N PHE A 61 5.08 -5.31 -4.18
CA PHE A 61 3.93 -4.60 -3.61
C PHE A 61 4.25 -4.00 -2.24
N VAL A 62 4.79 -4.81 -1.33
CA VAL A 62 5.13 -4.41 0.04
C VAL A 62 6.17 -3.30 0.03
N ASP A 63 7.31 -3.50 -0.63
CA ASP A 63 8.43 -2.54 -0.62
C ASP A 63 8.02 -1.20 -1.24
N SER A 64 7.31 -1.23 -2.38
CA SER A 64 6.84 -0.01 -3.05
C SER A 64 5.78 0.73 -2.26
N SER A 65 4.86 0.02 -1.58
CA SER A 65 3.83 0.65 -0.75
C SER A 65 4.44 1.42 0.43
N ILE A 66 5.42 0.82 1.12
CA ILE A 66 6.14 1.45 2.23
C ILE A 66 6.93 2.67 1.74
N THR A 67 7.67 2.51 0.65
CA THR A 67 8.41 3.60 0.02
C THR A 67 7.50 4.78 -0.31
N LEU A 68 6.35 4.50 -0.93
CA LEU A 68 5.37 5.50 -1.31
C LEU A 68 4.80 6.22 -0.08
N ALA A 69 4.35 5.50 0.94
CA ALA A 69 3.81 6.12 2.16
C ALA A 69 4.83 7.10 2.77
N LYS A 70 6.10 6.72 2.84
CA LYS A 70 7.17 7.60 3.33
C LYS A 70 7.39 8.80 2.41
N SER A 71 7.53 8.59 1.10
CA SER A 71 7.80 9.66 0.13
C SER A 71 6.70 10.73 0.11
N TYR A 72 5.45 10.35 0.39
CA TYR A 72 4.31 11.27 0.47
C TYR A 72 3.92 11.66 1.90
N ASN A 73 4.78 11.38 2.89
CA ASN A 73 4.58 11.76 4.29
C ASN A 73 3.26 11.24 4.90
N PHE A 74 2.83 10.04 4.53
CA PHE A 74 1.75 9.33 5.19
C PHE A 74 2.26 8.56 6.40
N HIS A 75 1.40 8.41 7.40
CA HIS A 75 1.72 7.72 8.65
C HIS A 75 1.44 6.22 8.60
N GLY A 76 0.77 5.75 7.55
CA GLY A 76 0.41 4.35 7.44
C GLY A 76 -0.19 4.00 6.09
N LEU A 77 -0.44 2.72 5.95
CA LEU A 77 -1.00 2.10 4.75
C LEU A 77 -2.35 1.50 5.10
N ASN A 78 -3.30 1.63 4.18
CA ASN A 78 -4.60 0.98 4.24
C ASN A 78 -4.77 0.11 2.99
N LEU A 79 -5.18 -1.14 3.17
CA LEU A 79 -5.46 -2.05 2.06
C LEU A 79 -6.97 -2.18 1.87
N ASN A 80 -7.46 -1.67 0.75
CA ASN A 80 -8.83 -1.89 0.32
C ASN A 80 -8.85 -2.91 -0.82
N TRP A 81 -8.86 -4.20 -0.47
CA TRP A 81 -8.97 -5.27 -1.46
C TRP A 81 -10.39 -5.84 -1.47
N GLU A 82 -11.15 -5.43 -2.48
CA GLU A 82 -12.48 -5.95 -2.79
C GLU A 82 -12.47 -6.68 -4.15
N PHE A 83 -12.99 -7.90 -4.27
CA PHE A 83 -13.53 -8.81 -3.24
C PHE A 83 -12.72 -10.11 -3.18
N LEU A 84 -12.73 -10.75 -2.01
CA LEU A 84 -12.06 -12.04 -1.77
C LEU A 84 -13.09 -13.17 -1.83
N PHE A 85 -13.28 -13.73 -3.03
CA PHE A 85 -14.35 -14.71 -3.26
C PHE A 85 -13.95 -16.18 -3.00
N THR A 86 -12.68 -16.47 -2.71
CA THR A 86 -12.18 -17.85 -2.55
C THR A 86 -11.32 -18.00 -1.28
N THR A 87 -11.27 -19.22 -0.74
CA THR A 87 -10.39 -19.55 0.39
C THR A 87 -8.92 -19.36 0.05
N THR A 88 -8.52 -19.63 -1.20
CA THR A 88 -7.17 -19.38 -1.70
C THR A 88 -6.81 -17.90 -1.62
N TYR A 89 -7.69 -16.99 -2.04
CA TYR A 89 -7.42 -15.55 -1.97
C TYR A 89 -7.30 -15.06 -0.52
N MET A 90 -8.11 -15.59 0.39
CA MET A 90 -7.99 -15.27 1.82
C MET A 90 -6.69 -15.80 2.43
N ALA A 91 -6.25 -17.01 2.07
CA ALA A 91 -4.99 -17.58 2.52
C ALA A 91 -3.79 -16.74 2.03
N ASN A 92 -3.79 -16.38 0.74
CA ASN A 92 -2.79 -15.53 0.12
C ASN A 92 -2.75 -14.13 0.75
N LEU A 93 -3.91 -13.56 1.07
CA LEU A 93 -3.98 -12.31 1.84
C LEU A 93 -3.32 -12.45 3.21
N GLY A 94 -3.56 -13.56 3.92
CA GLY A 94 -2.91 -13.82 5.21
C GLY A 94 -1.38 -13.85 5.12
N VAL A 95 -0.84 -14.47 4.07
CA VAL A 95 0.61 -14.47 3.79
C VAL A 95 1.10 -13.05 3.51
N LEU A 96 0.45 -12.33 2.58
CA LEU A 96 0.80 -10.96 2.22
C LEU A 96 0.81 -10.03 3.45
N LEU A 97 -0.21 -10.09 4.31
CA LEU A 97 -0.29 -9.25 5.52
C LEU A 97 0.81 -9.59 6.53
N THR A 98 1.22 -10.86 6.61
CA THR A 98 2.32 -11.30 7.46
C THR A 98 3.64 -10.72 6.96
N GLU A 99 3.92 -10.84 5.66
CA GLU A 99 5.13 -10.28 5.04
C GLU A 99 5.17 -8.76 5.16
N TRP A 100 4.04 -8.09 4.92
CA TRP A 100 3.93 -6.65 5.04
C TRP A 100 4.20 -6.17 6.47
N ARG A 101 3.67 -6.86 7.48
CA ARG A 101 3.96 -6.57 8.89
C ARG A 101 5.46 -6.67 9.19
N VAL A 102 6.11 -7.73 8.74
CA VAL A 102 7.56 -7.93 8.94
C VAL A 102 8.35 -6.82 8.27
N ALA A 103 8.01 -6.47 7.02
CA ALA A 103 8.68 -5.40 6.30
C ALA A 103 8.51 -4.03 6.98
N ILE A 104 7.32 -3.71 7.49
CA ILE A 104 7.06 -2.46 8.23
C ILE A 104 7.90 -2.40 9.52
N ILE A 105 8.00 -3.49 10.28
CA ILE A 105 8.84 -3.54 11.49
C ILE A 105 10.31 -3.34 11.14
N ASN A 106 10.80 -4.02 10.10
CA ASN A 106 12.17 -3.87 9.66
C ASN A 106 12.48 -2.44 9.19
N GLU A 107 11.54 -1.83 8.47
CA GLU A 107 11.68 -0.45 8.02
C GLU A 107 11.67 0.52 9.20
N SER A 108 10.79 0.35 10.18
CA SER A 108 10.76 1.23 11.36
C SER A 108 12.07 1.16 12.15
N HIS A 109 12.64 -0.04 12.32
CA HIS A 109 13.95 -0.19 12.94
C HIS A 109 15.08 0.47 12.12
N ALA A 110 14.97 0.49 10.80
CA ALA A 110 15.96 1.09 9.93
C ALA A 110 15.87 2.63 9.89
N SER A 111 14.70 3.21 10.19
CA SER A 111 14.45 4.66 10.08
C SER A 111 14.28 5.40 11.41
N GLY A 112 14.09 4.70 12.54
CA GLY A 112 14.15 5.28 13.89
C GLY A 112 12.99 4.91 14.81
#